data_AF-A0A653TUV0-F1
#
_entry.id   AF-A0A653TUV0-F1
#
_cell.length_a   1.000
_cell.length_b   1.000
_cell.length_c   1.000
_cell.angle_alpha   90.00
_cell.angle_beta   90.00
_cell.angle_gamma   90.00
#
_symmetry.space_group_name_H-M   'P 1'
#
loop_
_entity.id
_entity.type
_entity.pdbx_description
1 polymer ?
#
loop_
_entity_poly.entity_id
_entity_poly.type
_entity_poly.pdbx_seq_one_letter_code
_entity_poly.pdbx_strand_id
1 'polypeptide(L)'
;MTRNRIVRNILISRQPKDEYVKYVMKCVSQSLKERHGPVATRATRQGDDIQTRWQFDDRVVEVTLKSDVLASLDTEPFALDEVFIRALQLNDDELERVVE
;
A
#
# COMPACT_ATOMS: atom_id res chain seq x y z
N MET A 1 -7.26 10.29 -15.53
CA MET A 1 -7.24 9.39 -14.34
C MET A 1 -8.39 8.36 -14.30
N THR A 2 -9.29 8.30 -15.29
CA THR A 2 -10.48 7.41 -15.29
C THR A 2 -10.18 5.91 -15.48
N ARG A 3 -9.06 5.57 -16.16
CA ARG A 3 -8.66 4.17 -16.43
C ARG A 3 -8.35 3.34 -15.18
N ASN A 4 -7.89 3.98 -14.09
CA ASN A 4 -7.50 3.29 -12.87
C ASN A 4 -8.74 2.72 -12.13
N ARG A 5 -9.87 3.45 -12.16
CA ARG A 5 -11.09 3.06 -11.45
C ARG A 5 -11.75 1.78 -12.00
N ILE A 6 -11.79 1.61 -13.33
CA ILE A 6 -12.38 0.41 -13.95
C ILE A 6 -11.54 -0.83 -13.64
N VAL A 7 -10.21 -0.73 -13.78
CA VAL A 7 -9.30 -1.85 -13.49
C VAL A 7 -9.36 -2.26 -12.02
N ARG A 8 -9.38 -1.30 -11.10
CA ARG A 8 -9.48 -1.58 -9.66
C ARG A 8 -10.81 -2.26 -9.28
N ASN A 9 -11.92 -1.80 -9.83
CA ASN A 9 -13.22 -2.44 -9.61
C ASN A 9 -13.25 -3.88 -10.14
N ILE A 10 -12.60 -4.15 -11.28
CA ILE A 10 -12.46 -5.51 -11.84
C ILE A 10 -11.60 -6.39 -10.93
N LEU A 11 -10.49 -5.87 -10.40
CA LEU A 11 -9.59 -6.64 -9.52
C LEU A 11 -10.26 -7.01 -8.19
N ILE A 12 -10.96 -6.06 -7.55
CA ILE A 12 -11.67 -6.33 -6.30
C ILE A 12 -12.81 -7.33 -6.49
N SER A 13 -13.53 -7.22 -7.62
CA SER A 13 -14.68 -8.10 -7.88
C SER A 13 -14.32 -9.50 -8.39
N ARG A 14 -13.08 -9.73 -8.85
CA ARG A 14 -12.70 -10.99 -9.53
C ARG A 14 -11.47 -11.70 -8.96
N GLN A 15 -10.72 -11.06 -8.06
CA GLN A 15 -9.49 -11.64 -7.53
C GLN A 15 -9.50 -11.67 -5.98
N PRO A 16 -8.71 -12.58 -5.37
CA PRO A 16 -8.48 -12.54 -3.93
C PRO A 16 -7.98 -11.17 -3.49
N LYS A 17 -8.38 -10.71 -2.31
CA LYS A 17 -8.00 -9.39 -1.76
C LYS A 17 -6.48 -9.16 -1.77
N ASP A 18 -5.71 -10.23 -1.63
CA ASP A 18 -4.24 -10.24 -1.72
C ASP A 18 -3.73 -9.66 -3.05
N GLU A 19 -4.36 -10.01 -4.17
CA GLU A 19 -3.96 -9.53 -5.48
C GLU A 19 -4.30 -8.04 -5.66
N TYR A 20 -5.42 -7.60 -5.10
CA TYR A 20 -5.75 -6.18 -5.08
C TYR A 20 -4.75 -5.39 -4.24
N VAL A 21 -4.40 -5.87 -3.05
CA VAL A 21 -3.37 -5.27 -2.20
C VAL A 21 -2.03 -5.20 -2.93
N LYS A 22 -1.57 -6.30 -3.56
CA LYS A 22 -0.35 -6.32 -4.37
C LYS A 22 -0.38 -5.31 -5.51
N TYR A 23 -1.52 -5.15 -6.19
CA TYR A 23 -1.68 -4.18 -7.26
C TYR A 23 -1.49 -2.75 -6.77
N VAL A 24 -2.19 -2.37 -5.68
CA VAL A 24 -2.08 -1.04 -5.10
C VAL A 24 -0.66 -0.80 -4.59
N MET A 25 -0.07 -1.79 -3.90
CA MET A 25 1.32 -1.73 -3.46
C MET A 25 2.26 -1.42 -4.62
N LYS A 26 2.13 -2.14 -5.75
CA LYS A 26 2.95 -1.91 -6.94
C LYS A 26 2.82 -0.48 -7.48
N CYS A 27 1.60 0.08 -7.47
CA CYS A 27 1.37 1.45 -7.91
C CYS A 27 2.08 2.47 -6.99
N VAL A 28 1.99 2.27 -5.68
CA VAL A 28 2.65 3.11 -4.68
C VAL A 28 4.18 3.00 -4.79
N SER A 29 4.71 1.78 -4.92
CA SER A 29 6.15 1.52 -5.07
C SER A 29 6.76 2.16 -6.30
N GLN A 30 5.99 2.27 -7.39
CA GLN A 30 6.46 2.96 -8.59
C GLN A 30 6.73 4.45 -8.30
N SER A 31 5.85 5.09 -7.53
CA SER A 31 6.04 6.49 -7.12
C SER A 31 7.22 6.67 -6.16
N LEU A 32 7.41 5.72 -5.24
CA LEU A 32 8.58 5.71 -4.34
C LEU A 32 9.87 5.49 -5.11
N LYS A 33 9.87 4.61 -6.12
CA LYS A 33 11.04 4.28 -6.91
C LYS A 33 11.59 5.48 -7.69
N GLU A 34 10.69 6.35 -8.15
CA GLU A 34 11.05 7.59 -8.84
C GLU A 34 11.76 8.60 -7.92
N ARG A 35 11.53 8.53 -6.61
CA ARG A 35 12.09 9.46 -5.61
C ARG A 35 13.33 8.90 -4.88
N HIS A 36 13.30 7.61 -4.54
CA HIS A 36 14.27 6.96 -3.66
C HIS A 36 15.11 5.88 -4.37
N GLY A 37 14.91 5.64 -5.67
CA GLY A 37 15.62 4.58 -6.38
C GLY A 37 15.03 3.19 -6.06
N PRO A 38 15.82 2.10 -6.00
CA PRO A 38 15.27 0.75 -5.85
C PRO A 38 14.41 0.55 -4.60
N VAL A 39 13.16 0.11 -4.79
CA VAL A 39 12.22 -0.22 -3.71
C VAL A 39 11.91 -1.71 -3.73
N ALA A 40 12.21 -2.40 -2.63
CA ALA A 40 11.80 -3.77 -2.38
C ALA A 40 10.43 -3.78 -1.70
N THR A 41 9.52 -4.65 -2.16
CA THR A 41 8.18 -4.77 -1.58
C THR A 41 7.77 -6.19 -1.31
N ARG A 42 7.04 -6.40 -0.22
CA ARG A 42 6.49 -7.70 0.15
C ARG A 42 5.10 -7.56 0.77
N ALA A 43 4.19 -8.45 0.37
CA ALA A 43 2.90 -8.65 1.04
C ALA A 43 2.85 -10.08 1.58
N THR A 44 2.54 -10.25 2.86
CA THR A 44 2.44 -11.55 3.53
C THR A 44 1.11 -11.65 4.25
N ARG A 45 0.34 -12.70 3.95
CA ARG A 45 -0.90 -13.00 4.67
C ARG A 45 -0.59 -13.66 6.01
N GLN A 46 -1.22 -13.17 7.08
CA GLN A 46 -1.11 -13.70 8.44
C GLN A 46 -2.53 -13.93 8.99
N GLY A 47 -3.06 -15.14 8.80
CA GLY A 47 -4.47 -15.42 9.07
C GLY A 47 -5.38 -14.61 8.15
N ASP A 48 -6.23 -13.78 8.75
CA ASP A 48 -7.16 -12.89 8.04
C ASP A 48 -6.56 -11.51 7.71
N ASP A 49 -5.38 -11.21 8.25
CA ASP A 49 -4.67 -9.94 8.06
C ASP A 49 -3.63 -10.05 6.94
N ILE A 50 -3.25 -8.91 6.37
CA ILE A 50 -2.17 -8.81 5.38
C ILE A 50 -1.14 -7.79 5.86
N GLN A 51 0.08 -8.25 6.10
CA GLN A 51 1.21 -7.36 6.38
C GLN A 51 1.89 -6.97 5.06
N THR A 52 2.00 -5.67 4.82
CA THR A 52 2.73 -5.09 3.70
C THR A 52 4.00 -4.43 4.18
N ARG A 53 5.05 -4.51 3.37
CA ARG A 53 6.37 -3.96 3.65
C ARG A 53 6.96 -3.31 2.41
N TRP A 54 7.47 -2.09 2.56
CA TRP A 54 8.36 -1.41 1.62
C TRP A 54 9.73 -1.25 2.27
N GLN A 55 10.78 -1.51 1.51
CA GLN A 55 12.15 -1.26 1.92
C GLN A 55 12.88 -0.54 0.80
N PHE A 56 13.40 0.63 1.09
CA PHE A 56 14.10 1.51 0.17
C PHE A 56 15.05 2.40 0.97
N ASP A 57 16.19 2.76 0.38
CA ASP A 57 17.30 3.36 1.13
C ASP A 57 17.61 2.51 2.39
N ASP A 58 17.80 3.15 3.55
CA ASP A 58 17.93 2.51 4.86
C ASP A 58 16.58 2.42 5.61
N ARG A 59 15.45 2.52 4.91
CA ARG A 59 14.10 2.63 5.48
C ARG A 59 13.30 1.36 5.32
N VAL A 60 12.43 1.11 6.29
CA VAL A 60 11.44 0.03 6.26
C VAL A 60 10.10 0.60 6.70
N VAL A 61 9.11 0.56 5.81
CA VAL A 61 7.73 0.95 6.11
C VAL A 61 6.87 -0.31 6.10
N GLU A 62 6.25 -0.62 7.23
CA GLU A 62 5.36 -1.78 7.40
C GLU A 62 3.94 -1.33 7.75
N VAL A 63 2.95 -1.92 7.08
CA VAL A 63 1.53 -1.64 7.32
C VAL A 63 0.80 -2.97 7.46
N THR A 64 0.07 -3.13 8.57
CA THR A 64 -0.82 -4.29 8.75
C THR A 64 -2.23 -3.91 8.37
N LEU A 65 -2.72 -4.51 7.30
CA LEU A 65 -4.11 -4.40 6.86
C LEU A 65 -4.91 -5.45 7.60
N LYS A 66 -5.71 -4.98 8.56
CA LYS A 66 -6.60 -5.83 9.34
C LYS A 66 -7.79 -6.31 8.51
N SER A 67 -8.38 -7.44 8.92
CA SER A 67 -9.52 -8.06 8.24
C SER A 67 -10.72 -7.12 8.03
N ASP A 68 -10.98 -6.19 8.93
CA ASP A 68 -12.04 -5.16 8.82
C ASP A 68 -11.73 -4.13 7.71
N VAL A 69 -10.49 -3.67 7.62
CA VAL A 69 -10.02 -2.81 6.52
C VAL A 69 -10.08 -3.55 5.19
N LEU A 70 -9.75 -4.84 5.18
CA LEU A 70 -9.86 -5.67 3.97
C LEU A 70 -11.32 -5.90 3.58
N ALA A 71 -12.23 -6.03 4.56
CA ALA A 71 -13.66 -6.12 4.33
C ALA A 71 -14.24 -4.85 3.68
N SER A 72 -13.80 -3.67 4.13
CA SER A 72 -14.32 -2.41 3.58
C SER A 72 -13.99 -2.19 2.10
N LEU A 73 -12.93 -2.82 1.58
CA LEU A 73 -12.51 -2.70 0.17
C LEU A 73 -13.59 -3.14 -0.83
N ASP A 74 -14.53 -4.00 -0.43
CA ASP A 74 -15.63 -4.43 -1.27
C ASP A 74 -16.61 -3.27 -1.57
N THR A 75 -16.66 -2.28 -0.68
CA THR A 75 -17.51 -1.07 -0.79
C THR A 75 -16.72 0.22 -1.02
N GLU A 76 -15.49 0.27 -0.52
CA GLU A 76 -14.58 1.42 -0.51
C GLU A 76 -13.23 1.02 -1.10
N PRO A 77 -13.18 0.74 -2.41
CA PRO A 77 -11.98 0.21 -3.07
C PRO A 77 -10.76 1.14 -2.94
N PHE A 78 -10.97 2.44 -2.78
CA PHE A 78 -9.92 3.45 -2.70
C PHE A 78 -9.39 3.68 -1.29
N ALA A 79 -10.00 3.10 -0.25
CA ALA A 79 -9.56 3.27 1.14
C ALA A 79 -8.08 2.85 1.35
N LEU A 80 -7.62 1.87 0.57
CA LEU A 80 -6.24 1.38 0.65
C LEU A 80 -5.20 2.43 0.24
N ASP A 81 -5.53 3.33 -0.70
CA ASP A 81 -4.62 4.38 -1.14
C ASP A 81 -4.32 5.34 0.02
N GLU A 82 -5.35 5.73 0.77
CA GLU A 82 -5.21 6.65 1.90
C GLU A 82 -4.40 6.02 3.04
N VAL A 83 -4.65 4.74 3.34
CA VAL A 83 -3.89 4.00 4.36
C VAL A 83 -2.40 4.00 4.02
N PHE A 84 -2.05 3.68 2.77
CA PHE A 84 -0.64 3.64 2.36
C PHE A 84 -0.01 5.02 2.26
N ILE A 85 -0.73 6.02 1.74
CA ILE A 85 -0.22 7.39 1.67
C ILE A 85 0.09 7.92 3.07
N ARG A 86 -0.82 7.75 4.03
CA ARG A 86 -0.59 8.17 5.42
C ARG A 86 0.57 7.44 6.06
N ALA A 87 0.68 6.12 5.87
CA ALA A 87 1.79 5.35 6.41
C ALA A 87 3.14 5.85 5.88
N LEU A 88 3.22 6.17 4.58
CA LEU A 88 4.43 6.70 3.98
C LEU A 88 4.74 8.14 4.44
N GLN A 89 3.73 9.00 4.53
CA GLN A 89 3.88 10.38 5.03
C GLN A 89 4.37 10.41 6.47
N LEU A 90 3.80 9.61 7.38
CA LEU A 90 4.24 9.56 8.77
C LEU A 90 5.72 9.15 8.89
N ASN A 91 6.18 8.26 8.03
CA ASN A 91 7.59 7.84 8.00
C ASN A 91 8.51 8.88 7.35
N ASP A 92 8.00 9.72 6.44
CA ASP A 92 8.75 10.85 5.87
C ASP A 92 8.82 12.04 6.86
N ASP A 93 7.74 12.37 7.56
CA ASP A 93 7.64 13.48 8.52
C ASP A 93 8.46 13.25 9.80
N GLU A 94 8.56 12.01 10.29
CA GLU A 94 9.46 11.66 11.40
C GLU A 94 10.93 11.99 11.07
N LEU A 95 11.28 12.06 9.78
CA LEU A 95 12.62 12.33 9.30
C LEU A 95 12.95 13.83 9.27
N GLU A 96 12.00 14.69 8.89
CA GLU A 96 12.19 16.15 8.97
C GLU A 96 12.44 16.59 10.42
N ARG A 97 11.79 15.95 11.40
CA ARG A 97 11.97 16.25 12.83
C ARG A 97 13.28 15.78 13.44
N VAL A 98 13.97 14.82 12.83
CA VAL A 98 15.27 14.32 13.32
C VAL A 98 16.44 15.15 12.76
N VAL A 99 16.18 16.00 11.77
CA VAL A 99 17.18 16.85 11.10
C VAL A 99 17.13 18.32 11.56
N GLU A 100 16.21 18.69 12.47
CA GLU A 100 16.17 20.01 13.12
C GLU A 100 16.92 20.08 14.46
#